data_AF-R9B2G4-F1
#
_entry.id   AF-R9B2G4-F1
#
_cell.length_a   1.000
_cell.length_b   1.000
_cell.length_c   1.000
_cell.angle_alpha   90.00
_cell.angle_beta   90.00
_cell.angle_gamma   90.00
#
_symmetry.space_group_name_H-M   'P 1'
#
loop_
_entity.id
_entity.type
_entity.pdbx_description
1 polymer ?
#
loop_
_entity_poly.entity_id
_entity_poly.type
_entity_poly.pdbx_seq_one_letter_code
_entity_poly.pdbx_strand_id
1 'polypeptide(L)'
;MPRGQAIKYTPEQLDFIKSNCSLGRNELTAKVNFKFNENFTVDQIKSLCTRNQWKTGRTGCFEKGDKPWNTGTKGLVKPNTGNFRSGQVAWNKKPIGYERICSKDGYVIIKIAEPSEFAHKHRVVWEKANGPIPDGQVVAFKNMDKTDCRLENLMLMTKAEMVRYSQSFYKLANSETNETCLLMAKVKSKTHQVIKGGASC
;
A
#
# COMPACT_ATOMS: atom_id res chain seq x y z
N MET A 1 38.91 -32.82 -11.02
CA MET A 1 38.02 -33.69 -10.23
C MET A 1 38.44 -35.13 -10.45
N PRO A 2 38.71 -35.93 -9.40
CA PRO A 2 38.93 -37.36 -9.58
C PRO A 2 37.66 -38.03 -10.15
N ARG A 3 37.83 -38.95 -11.11
CA ARG A 3 36.71 -39.73 -11.66
C ARG A 3 36.17 -40.67 -10.58
N GLY A 4 34.86 -40.68 -10.35
CA GLY A 4 34.21 -41.59 -9.40
C GLY A 4 34.41 -43.05 -9.77
N GLN A 5 34.55 -43.93 -8.78
CA GLN A 5 34.73 -45.37 -9.00
C GLN A 5 33.46 -45.99 -9.58
N ALA A 6 33.61 -46.80 -10.64
CA ALA A 6 32.49 -47.51 -11.25
C ALA A 6 31.95 -48.59 -10.31
N ILE A 7 30.66 -48.51 -10.01
CA ILE A 7 29.96 -49.52 -9.20
C ILE A 7 29.80 -50.77 -10.05
N LYS A 8 30.22 -51.91 -9.50
CA LYS A 8 30.11 -53.22 -10.14
C LYS A 8 28.79 -53.87 -9.70
N TYR A 9 28.01 -54.33 -10.66
CA TYR A 9 26.78 -55.07 -10.42
C TYR A 9 26.97 -56.51 -10.91
N THR A 10 26.44 -57.48 -10.18
CA THR A 10 26.43 -58.87 -10.63
C THR A 10 25.39 -59.07 -11.76
N PRO A 11 25.55 -60.09 -12.62
CA PRO A 11 24.57 -60.39 -13.66
C PRO A 11 23.15 -60.60 -13.10
N GLU A 12 23.03 -61.29 -11.96
CA GLU A 12 21.75 -61.53 -11.28
C GLU A 12 21.08 -60.24 -10.80
N GLN A 13 21.86 -59.29 -10.30
CA GLN A 13 21.35 -57.96 -9.91
C GLN A 13 20.85 -57.19 -11.13
N LEU A 14 21.59 -57.22 -12.25
CA LEU A 14 21.20 -56.55 -13.48
C LEU A 14 19.89 -57.12 -14.06
N ASP A 15 19.73 -58.44 -14.07
CA ASP A 15 18.51 -59.10 -14.56
C ASP A 15 17.30 -58.79 -13.68
N PHE A 16 17.49 -58.74 -12.36
CA PHE A 16 16.44 -58.35 -11.44
C PHE A 16 16.02 -56.88 -11.62
N ILE A 17 16.97 -55.96 -11.78
CA ILE A 17 16.71 -54.53 -11.98
C ILE A 17 16.00 -54.32 -13.32
N LYS A 18 16.44 -55.00 -14.38
CA LYS A 18 15.82 -54.93 -15.71
C LYS A 18 14.37 -55.41 -15.67
N SER A 19 14.10 -56.52 -14.99
CA SER A 19 12.74 -57.09 -14.88
C SER A 19 11.78 -56.19 -14.09
N ASN A 20 12.30 -55.40 -13.15
CA ASN A 20 11.50 -54.53 -12.27
C ASN A 20 11.58 -53.03 -12.63
N CYS A 21 12.06 -52.68 -13.82
CA CYS A 21 12.29 -51.29 -14.22
C CYS A 21 11.02 -50.44 -14.34
N SER A 22 9.82 -51.03 -14.30
CA SER A 22 8.53 -50.35 -14.26
C SER A 22 8.19 -49.75 -12.88
N LEU A 23 8.94 -50.06 -11.83
CA LEU A 23 8.71 -49.52 -10.50
C LEU A 23 9.26 -48.08 -10.33
N GLY A 24 8.78 -47.37 -9.30
CA GLY A 24 9.39 -46.12 -8.85
C GLY A 24 10.85 -46.35 -8.43
N ARG A 25 11.75 -45.36 -8.62
CA ARG A 25 13.20 -45.56 -8.37
C ARG A 25 13.46 -45.86 -6.89
N ASN A 26 12.76 -45.14 -6.01
CA ASN A 26 12.85 -45.36 -4.56
C ASN A 26 12.42 -46.78 -4.18
N GLU A 27 11.30 -47.25 -4.74
CA GLU A 27 10.76 -48.59 -4.47
C GLU A 27 11.66 -49.69 -5.06
N LEU A 28 12.16 -49.48 -6.28
CA LEU A 28 13.09 -50.40 -6.94
C LEU A 28 14.38 -50.55 -6.14
N THR A 29 14.98 -49.45 -5.69
CA THR A 29 16.18 -49.47 -4.85
C THR A 29 15.94 -50.21 -3.53
N ALA A 30 14.81 -49.96 -2.86
CA ALA A 30 14.46 -50.67 -1.64
C ALA A 30 14.35 -52.19 -1.86
N LYS A 31 13.70 -52.62 -2.96
CA LYS A 31 13.57 -54.05 -3.33
C LYS A 31 14.90 -54.71 -3.68
N VAL A 32 15.78 -54.01 -4.40
CA VAL A 32 17.12 -54.52 -4.76
C VAL A 32 17.97 -54.69 -3.50
N ASN A 33 18.02 -53.66 -2.65
CA ASN A 33 18.78 -53.70 -1.41
C ASN A 33 18.28 -54.80 -0.46
N PHE A 34 16.95 -54.95 -0.34
CA PHE A 34 16.36 -56.02 0.46
C PHE A 34 16.69 -57.42 -0.08
N LYS A 35 16.60 -57.62 -1.40
CA LYS A 35 16.80 -58.94 -2.01
C LYS A 35 18.25 -59.41 -2.01
N PHE A 36 19.20 -58.50 -2.24
CA PHE A 36 20.62 -58.82 -2.35
C PHE A 36 21.43 -58.45 -1.10
N ASN A 37 20.77 -57.93 -0.06
CA ASN A 37 21.38 -57.42 1.17
C ASN A 37 22.49 -56.38 0.90
N GLU A 38 22.20 -55.50 -0.06
CA GLU A 38 23.11 -54.47 -0.56
C GLU A 38 22.65 -53.08 -0.11
N ASN A 39 23.53 -52.08 -0.21
CA ASN A 39 23.23 -50.70 0.16
C ASN A 39 23.41 -49.72 -1.01
N PHE A 40 22.75 -50.01 -2.15
CA PHE A 40 22.76 -49.08 -3.28
C PHE A 40 21.94 -47.83 -2.98
N THR A 41 22.42 -46.67 -3.42
CA THR A 41 21.64 -45.44 -3.36
C THR A 41 20.67 -45.32 -4.53
N VAL A 42 19.62 -44.52 -4.38
CA VAL A 42 18.63 -44.27 -5.42
C VAL A 42 19.29 -43.72 -6.70
N ASP A 43 20.28 -42.84 -6.56
CA ASP A 43 20.98 -42.25 -7.70
C ASP A 43 21.86 -43.25 -8.45
N GLN A 44 22.40 -44.26 -7.78
CA GLN A 44 23.19 -45.33 -8.41
C GLN A 44 22.29 -46.19 -9.31
N ILE A 45 21.15 -46.62 -8.79
CA ILE A 45 20.14 -47.40 -9.54
C ILE A 45 19.52 -46.55 -10.66
N LYS A 46 19.22 -45.27 -10.39
CA LYS A 46 18.71 -44.31 -11.39
C LYS A 46 19.71 -44.14 -12.54
N SER A 47 21.00 -43.95 -12.22
CA SER A 47 22.05 -43.79 -13.24
C SER A 47 22.24 -45.05 -14.07
N LEU A 48 22.20 -46.23 -13.43
CA LEU A 48 22.24 -47.53 -14.13
C LEU A 48 21.08 -47.69 -15.10
N CYS A 49 19.84 -47.48 -14.64
CA CYS A 49 18.64 -47.59 -15.48
C CYS A 49 18.66 -46.57 -16.63
N THR A 50 19.18 -45.36 -16.38
CA THR A 50 19.30 -44.31 -17.41
C THR A 50 20.29 -44.71 -18.49
N ARG A 51 21.49 -45.21 -18.12
CA ARG A 51 22.51 -45.67 -19.08
C ARG A 51 22.02 -46.85 -19.93
N ASN A 52 21.24 -47.76 -19.34
CA ASN A 52 20.73 -48.95 -20.01
C ASN A 52 19.35 -48.74 -20.68
N GLN A 53 18.82 -47.51 -20.69
CA GLN A 53 17.50 -47.17 -21.26
C GLN A 53 16.32 -47.97 -20.65
N TRP A 54 16.44 -48.40 -19.40
CA TRP A 54 15.38 -49.09 -18.66
C TRP A 54 14.37 -48.07 -18.11
N LYS A 55 13.47 -47.64 -18.98
CA LYS A 55 12.44 -46.64 -18.70
C LYS A 55 11.22 -47.28 -18.02
N THR A 56 10.48 -46.46 -17.31
CA THR A 56 9.31 -46.90 -16.50
C THR A 56 7.99 -46.58 -17.19
N GLY A 57 8.03 -46.16 -18.45
CA GLY A 57 6.83 -45.76 -19.19
C GLY A 57 6.19 -44.43 -18.77
N ARG A 58 6.63 -43.80 -17.66
CA ARG A 58 6.19 -42.46 -17.27
C ARG A 58 6.78 -41.41 -18.22
N THR A 59 5.93 -40.65 -18.89
CA THR A 59 6.30 -39.57 -19.82
C THR A 59 6.48 -38.23 -19.13
N GLY A 60 5.90 -38.04 -17.93
CA GLY A 60 5.93 -36.76 -17.20
C GLY A 60 4.98 -35.70 -17.78
N CYS A 61 4.19 -36.06 -18.78
CA CYS A 61 3.15 -35.22 -19.35
C CYS A 61 1.80 -35.56 -18.71
N PHE A 62 0.93 -34.55 -18.54
CA PHE A 62 -0.48 -34.77 -18.20
C PHE A 62 -1.21 -35.41 -19.39
N GLU A 63 -2.18 -36.29 -19.13
CA GLU A 63 -2.96 -36.90 -20.21
C GLU A 63 -3.88 -35.84 -20.83
N LYS A 64 -4.13 -35.97 -22.14
CA LYS A 64 -4.95 -35.00 -22.88
C LYS A 64 -6.40 -35.09 -22.39
N GLY A 65 -6.79 -34.16 -21.51
CA GLY A 65 -8.13 -34.12 -20.91
C GLY A 65 -8.11 -34.00 -19.38
N ASP A 66 -6.94 -34.19 -18.74
CA ASP A 66 -6.81 -34.02 -17.29
C ASP A 66 -7.03 -32.57 -16.90
N LYS A 67 -7.99 -32.35 -16.00
CA LYS A 67 -8.21 -31.05 -15.36
C LYS A 67 -7.34 -30.97 -14.10
N PRO A 68 -6.41 -30.00 -14.00
CA PRO A 68 -5.69 -29.74 -12.76
C PRO A 68 -6.65 -29.50 -11.59
N TRP A 69 -6.24 -29.87 -10.37
CA TRP A 69 -7.03 -29.72 -9.15
C TRP A 69 -7.49 -28.28 -8.86
N ASN A 70 -6.81 -27.30 -9.45
CA ASN A 70 -7.10 -25.87 -9.31
C ASN A 70 -7.96 -25.29 -10.45
N THR A 71 -8.45 -26.11 -11.38
CA THR A 71 -9.33 -25.67 -12.47
C THR A 71 -10.61 -25.06 -11.90
N GLY A 72 -10.91 -23.80 -12.24
CA GLY A 72 -12.07 -23.07 -11.71
C GLY A 72 -11.85 -22.38 -10.36
N THR A 73 -10.66 -22.46 -9.76
CA THR A 73 -10.34 -21.79 -8.47
C THR A 73 -9.60 -20.46 -8.62
N LYS A 74 -9.55 -19.89 -9.84
CA LYS A 74 -8.89 -18.60 -10.10
C LYS A 74 -9.62 -17.49 -9.32
N GLY A 75 -8.97 -16.93 -8.29
CA GLY A 75 -9.51 -15.85 -7.45
C GLY A 75 -10.14 -16.26 -6.11
N LEU A 76 -10.13 -17.55 -5.74
CA LEU A 76 -10.68 -18.02 -4.47
C LEU A 76 -9.64 -17.96 -3.34
N VAL A 77 -9.18 -16.75 -2.99
CA VAL A 77 -8.74 -16.54 -1.61
C VAL A 77 -10.02 -16.48 -0.79
N LYS A 78 -10.45 -17.65 -0.29
CA LYS A 78 -11.57 -17.72 0.66
C LYS A 78 -11.32 -16.71 1.79
N PRO A 79 -12.34 -16.00 2.30
CA PRO A 79 -12.14 -15.04 3.37
C PRO A 79 -11.33 -15.66 4.52
N ASN A 80 -10.13 -15.15 4.76
CA ASN A 80 -9.28 -15.60 5.86
C ASN A 80 -9.50 -14.69 7.08
N THR A 81 -8.85 -15.01 8.20
CA THR A 81 -9.00 -14.27 9.46
C THR A 81 -8.59 -12.80 9.37
N GLY A 82 -7.79 -12.41 8.37
CA GLY A 82 -7.33 -11.04 8.16
C GLY A 82 -8.22 -10.19 7.25
N ASN A 83 -9.26 -10.76 6.65
CA ASN A 83 -10.14 -10.02 5.75
C ASN A 83 -11.19 -9.23 6.53
N PHE A 84 -11.35 -7.95 6.19
CA PHE A 84 -12.45 -7.13 6.69
C PHE A 84 -13.78 -7.70 6.20
N ARG A 85 -14.71 -7.97 7.11
CA ARG A 85 -16.07 -8.37 6.74
C ARG A 85 -16.80 -7.15 6.18
N SER A 86 -17.70 -7.37 5.22
CA SER A 86 -18.58 -6.30 4.74
C SER A 86 -19.37 -5.71 5.92
N GLY A 87 -19.38 -4.39 6.05
CA GLY A 87 -20.00 -3.68 7.17
C GLY A 87 -19.22 -3.68 8.48
N GLN A 88 -18.03 -4.31 8.53
CA GLN A 88 -17.19 -4.27 9.73
C GLN A 88 -16.66 -2.86 9.96
N VAL A 89 -17.05 -2.28 11.09
CA VAL A 89 -16.50 -1.00 11.55
C VAL A 89 -15.03 -1.19 11.91
N ALA A 90 -14.17 -0.36 11.35
CA ALA A 90 -12.76 -0.35 11.72
C ALA A 90 -12.61 0.04 13.20
N TRP A 91 -11.73 -0.65 13.92
CA TRP A 91 -11.47 -0.43 15.35
C TRP A 91 -11.01 1.00 15.67
N ASN A 92 -10.43 1.70 14.69
CA ASN A 92 -9.96 3.08 14.79
C ASN A 92 -11.01 4.12 14.33
N LYS A 93 -12.26 3.72 14.08
CA LYS A 93 -13.34 4.64 13.70
C LYS A 93 -13.52 5.71 14.79
N LYS A 94 -13.33 6.97 14.40
CA LYS A 94 -13.55 8.12 15.27
C LYS A 94 -14.97 8.67 15.12
N PRO A 95 -15.58 9.18 16.21
CA PRO A 95 -16.90 9.81 16.16
C PRO A 95 -16.86 11.12 15.35
N ILE A 96 -18.01 11.54 14.85
CA ILE A 96 -18.20 12.88 14.29
C ILE A 96 -17.87 13.91 15.39
N GLY A 97 -17.18 14.99 15.03
CA GLY A 97 -16.65 15.97 15.97
C GLY A 97 -15.24 15.66 16.48
N TYR A 98 -14.65 14.50 16.15
CA TYR A 98 -13.27 14.21 16.52
C TYR A 98 -12.30 15.21 15.88
N GLU A 99 -11.47 15.82 16.72
CA GLU A 99 -10.47 16.80 16.32
C GLU A 99 -9.07 16.19 16.32
N ARG A 100 -8.25 16.60 15.36
CA ARG A 100 -6.81 16.30 15.35
C ARG A 100 -6.03 17.39 14.64
N ILE A 101 -4.74 17.47 14.94
CA ILE A 101 -3.81 18.34 14.22
C ILE A 101 -3.36 17.61 12.96
N CYS A 102 -3.42 18.28 11.81
CA CYS A 102 -2.88 17.79 10.55
C CYS A 102 -1.35 17.78 10.62
N SER A 103 -0.73 16.60 10.55
CA SER A 103 0.74 16.45 10.64
C SER A 103 1.50 17.15 9.50
N LYS A 104 0.85 17.41 8.36
CA LYS A 104 1.48 18.07 7.21
C LYS A 104 1.51 19.60 7.36
N ASP A 105 0.38 20.19 7.73
CA ASP A 105 0.17 21.64 7.62
C ASP A 105 0.03 22.34 8.98
N GLY A 106 -0.16 21.58 10.07
CA GLY A 106 -0.33 22.08 11.44
C GLY A 106 -1.71 22.62 11.78
N TYR A 107 -2.69 22.51 10.88
CA TYR A 107 -4.07 22.96 11.14
C TYR A 107 -4.88 21.94 11.94
N VAL A 108 -5.78 22.43 12.79
CA VAL A 108 -6.81 21.59 13.41
C VAL A 108 -7.87 21.22 12.37
N ILE A 109 -8.13 19.93 12.25
CA ILE A 109 -9.18 19.36 11.40
C ILE A 109 -10.21 18.63 12.28
N ILE A 110 -11.47 18.75 11.91
CA ILE A 110 -12.62 18.15 12.60
C ILE A 110 -13.33 17.17 11.66
N LYS A 111 -13.74 16.02 12.18
CA LYS A 111 -14.55 15.05 11.44
C LYS A 111 -15.99 15.55 11.33
N ILE A 112 -16.50 15.74 10.12
CA ILE A 112 -17.83 16.34 9.87
C ILE A 112 -18.85 15.26 9.46
N ALA A 113 -18.42 14.26 8.70
CA ALA A 113 -19.31 13.20 8.23
C ALA A 113 -18.62 11.83 8.14
N GLU A 114 -19.43 10.80 8.00
CA GLU A 114 -18.99 9.43 7.76
C GLU A 114 -18.83 9.16 6.25
N PRO A 115 -17.91 8.27 5.84
CA PRO A 115 -17.04 7.42 6.66
C PRO A 115 -15.82 8.14 7.25
N SER A 116 -15.23 9.10 6.53
CA SER A 116 -13.99 9.78 6.93
C SER A 116 -13.86 11.17 6.29
N GLU A 117 -14.91 11.99 6.39
CA GLU A 117 -14.85 13.37 5.91
C GLU A 117 -14.35 14.30 7.01
N PHE A 118 -13.23 14.96 6.74
CA PHE A 118 -12.61 15.95 7.63
C PHE A 118 -12.55 17.29 6.92
N ALA A 119 -12.87 18.37 7.64
CA ALA A 119 -12.54 19.72 7.17
C ALA A 119 -11.77 20.51 8.23
N HIS A 120 -11.22 21.64 7.80
CA HIS A 120 -10.48 22.53 8.69
C HIS A 120 -11.41 23.21 9.69
N LYS A 121 -11.08 23.09 10.98
CA LYS A 121 -11.90 23.62 12.08
C LYS A 121 -12.15 25.13 11.94
N HIS A 122 -11.13 25.90 11.56
CA HIS A 122 -11.28 27.35 11.35
C HIS A 122 -12.30 27.71 10.27
N ARG A 123 -12.42 26.92 9.19
CA ARG A 123 -13.46 27.15 8.16
C ARG A 123 -14.84 26.84 8.70
N VAL A 124 -14.99 25.69 9.38
CA VAL A 124 -16.27 25.28 9.98
C VAL A 124 -16.76 26.32 11.00
N VAL A 125 -15.87 26.81 11.87
CA VAL A 125 -16.22 27.84 12.86
C VAL A 125 -16.62 29.15 12.19
N TRP A 126 -15.88 29.56 11.14
CA TRP A 126 -16.22 30.76 10.37
C TRP A 126 -17.57 30.61 9.66
N GLU A 127 -17.81 29.49 8.99
CA GLU A 127 -19.02 29.23 8.22
C GLU A 127 -20.26 29.16 9.10
N LYS A 128 -20.13 28.59 10.30
CA LYS A 128 -21.21 28.54 11.28
C LYS A 128 -21.64 29.93 11.76
N ALA A 129 -20.72 30.89 11.83
CA ALA A 129 -21.00 32.23 12.35
C ALA A 129 -21.36 33.26 11.26
N ASN A 130 -20.65 33.25 10.13
CA ASN A 130 -20.74 34.27 9.09
C ASN A 130 -21.38 33.76 7.78
N GLY A 131 -21.69 32.46 7.69
CA GLY A 131 -22.17 31.84 6.46
C GLY A 131 -21.04 31.36 5.54
N PRO A 132 -21.38 30.85 4.34
CA PRO A 132 -20.43 30.18 3.45
C PRO A 132 -19.27 31.12 3.05
N ILE A 133 -18.05 30.58 3.02
CA ILE A 133 -16.87 31.33 2.56
C ILE A 133 -17.02 31.58 1.05
N PRO A 134 -17.04 32.85 0.58
CA PRO A 134 -17.16 33.15 -0.84
C PRO A 134 -15.98 32.60 -1.64
N ASP A 135 -16.22 32.27 -2.92
CA ASP A 135 -15.13 31.80 -3.78
C ASP A 135 -14.02 32.84 -3.91
N GLY A 136 -12.79 32.36 -3.98
CA GLY A 136 -11.59 33.21 -4.00
C GLY A 136 -11.23 33.84 -2.65
N GLN A 137 -11.93 33.51 -1.56
CA GLN A 137 -11.60 33.96 -0.21
C GLN A 137 -11.03 32.83 0.66
N VAL A 138 -10.26 33.21 1.66
CA VAL A 138 -9.55 32.33 2.59
C VAL A 138 -9.65 32.91 4.00
N VAL A 139 -9.69 32.01 4.98
CA VAL A 139 -9.70 32.38 6.41
C VAL A 139 -8.26 32.40 6.91
N ALA A 140 -7.82 33.56 7.40
CA ALA A 140 -6.51 33.77 8.00
C ALA A 140 -6.63 33.87 9.53
N PHE A 141 -5.56 33.49 10.23
CA PHE A 141 -5.43 33.61 11.68
C PHE A 141 -4.72 34.92 12.02
N LYS A 142 -5.28 35.72 12.91
CA LYS A 142 -4.72 37.02 13.32
C LYS A 142 -3.47 36.87 14.19
N ASN A 143 -3.44 35.89 15.08
CA ASN A 143 -2.30 35.60 15.95
C ASN A 143 -1.26 34.61 15.37
N MET A 144 -1.41 34.20 14.10
CA MET A 144 -0.60 33.16 13.44
C MET A 144 -0.68 31.73 14.04
N ASP A 145 -1.40 31.54 15.13
CA ASP A 145 -1.59 30.22 15.74
C ASP A 145 -2.73 29.46 15.06
N LYS A 146 -2.35 28.37 14.37
CA LYS A 146 -3.26 27.50 13.62
C LYS A 146 -4.17 26.64 14.51
N THR A 147 -3.91 26.62 15.82
CA THR A 147 -4.70 25.88 16.81
C THR A 147 -5.82 26.73 17.42
N ASP A 148 -5.63 28.05 17.48
CA ASP A 148 -6.62 29.00 18.01
C ASP A 148 -7.71 29.30 16.97
N CYS A 149 -8.74 28.46 16.96
CA CYS A 149 -9.89 28.59 16.06
C CYS A 149 -11.03 29.45 16.63
N ARG A 150 -10.77 30.36 17.58
CA ARG A 150 -11.79 31.31 18.06
C ARG A 150 -12.18 32.28 16.95
N LEU A 151 -13.48 32.56 16.82
CA LEU A 151 -14.01 33.41 15.74
C LEU A 151 -13.33 34.80 15.69
N GLU A 152 -13.04 35.38 16.86
CA GLU A 152 -12.36 36.67 17.01
C GLU A 152 -10.95 36.70 16.40
N ASN A 153 -10.27 35.55 16.42
CA ASN A 153 -8.93 35.36 15.88
C ASN A 153 -8.94 35.05 14.36
N LEU A 154 -10.11 34.85 13.77
CA LEU A 154 -10.24 34.55 12.35
C LEU A 154 -10.57 35.82 11.57
N MET A 155 -9.96 35.94 10.39
CA MET A 155 -10.24 37.04 9.46
C MET A 155 -10.38 36.51 8.04
N LEU A 156 -11.43 36.95 7.36
CA LEU A 156 -11.64 36.65 5.94
C LEU A 156 -10.78 37.57 5.07
N MET A 157 -10.04 36.96 4.15
CA MET A 157 -9.10 37.58 3.23
C MET A 157 -9.35 37.05 1.82
N THR A 158 -9.21 37.89 0.80
CA THR A 158 -9.18 37.43 -0.59
C THR A 158 -7.81 36.82 -0.93
N LYS A 159 -7.76 35.94 -1.95
CA LYS A 159 -6.48 35.41 -2.47
C LYS A 159 -5.52 36.52 -2.89
N ALA A 160 -6.04 37.61 -3.49
CA ALA A 160 -5.23 38.75 -3.91
C ALA A 160 -4.59 39.48 -2.71
N GLU A 161 -5.34 39.68 -1.63
CA GLU A 161 -4.81 40.27 -0.39
C GLU A 161 -3.74 39.38 0.25
N MET A 162 -3.95 38.05 0.26
CA MET A 162 -2.94 37.12 0.77
C MET A 162 -1.65 37.11 -0.04
N VAL A 163 -1.72 37.31 -1.36
CA VAL A 163 -0.53 37.49 -2.20
C VAL A 163 0.22 38.77 -1.80
N ARG A 164 -0.48 39.89 -1.56
CA ARG A 164 0.14 41.13 -1.09
C ARG A 164 0.75 40.98 0.30
N TYR A 165 0.07 40.26 1.19
CA TYR A 165 0.58 39.89 2.51
C TYR A 165 1.90 39.10 2.38
N SER A 166 1.91 38.04 1.58
CA SER A 166 3.10 37.21 1.37
C SER A 166 4.28 37.99 0.78
N GLN A 167 4.03 38.94 -0.12
CA GLN A 167 5.07 39.71 -0.80
C GLN A 167 5.69 40.80 0.09
N SER A 168 4.87 41.50 0.88
CA SER A 168 5.29 42.75 1.55
C SER A 168 5.35 42.67 3.07
N PHE A 169 4.55 41.81 3.70
CA PHE A 169 4.31 41.86 5.14
C PHE A 169 4.69 40.56 5.88
N TYR A 170 4.89 39.45 5.16
CA TYR A 170 5.25 38.16 5.77
C TYR A 170 6.46 38.21 6.71
N LYS A 171 7.50 38.98 6.35
CA LYS A 171 8.71 39.11 7.19
C LYS A 171 8.50 39.97 8.45
N LEU A 172 7.46 40.80 8.46
CA LEU A 172 7.12 41.70 9.58
C LEU A 172 6.09 41.08 10.53
N ALA A 173 5.47 39.97 10.10
CA ALA A 173 4.41 39.31 10.83
C ALA A 173 4.98 38.49 12.00
N ASN A 174 4.45 38.76 13.20
CA ASN A 174 4.61 37.96 14.39
C ASN A 174 3.24 37.80 15.08
N SER A 175 3.18 37.07 16.20
CA SER A 175 1.92 36.81 16.92
C SER A 175 1.12 38.07 17.29
N GLU A 176 1.79 39.21 17.47
CA GLU A 176 1.18 40.47 17.89
C GLU A 176 0.91 41.41 16.69
N THR A 177 1.80 41.43 15.70
CA THR A 177 1.76 42.36 14.57
C THR A 177 1.02 41.82 13.36
N ASN A 178 0.73 40.52 13.31
CA ASN A 178 0.18 39.88 12.13
C ASN A 178 -1.24 40.38 11.77
N GLU A 179 -2.08 40.72 12.77
CA GLU A 179 -3.37 41.37 12.50
C GLU A 179 -3.18 42.67 11.70
N THR A 180 -2.27 43.53 12.15
CA THR A 180 -1.92 44.77 11.46
C THR A 180 -1.36 44.50 10.07
N CYS A 181 -0.49 43.49 9.92
CA CYS A 181 0.06 43.10 8.62
C CYS A 181 -1.02 42.64 7.63
N LEU A 182 -2.02 41.87 8.09
CA LEU A 182 -3.17 41.46 7.29
C LEU A 182 -4.02 42.67 6.87
N LEU A 183 -4.29 43.59 7.80
CA LEU A 183 -5.03 44.83 7.51
C LEU A 183 -4.28 45.72 6.49
N MET A 184 -2.96 45.87 6.65
CA MET A 184 -2.12 46.60 5.70
C MET A 184 -2.14 45.97 4.31
N ALA A 185 -2.20 44.63 4.23
CA ALA A 185 -2.36 43.93 2.96
C ALA A 185 -3.72 44.21 2.30
N LYS A 186 -4.82 44.30 3.08
CA LYS A 186 -6.14 44.74 2.58
C LYS A 186 -6.08 46.14 2.00
N VAL A 187 -5.52 47.09 2.76
CA VAL A 187 -5.37 48.48 2.32
C VAL A 187 -4.57 48.55 1.02
N LYS A 188 -3.41 47.89 0.96
CA LYS A 188 -2.55 47.87 -0.24
C LYS A 188 -3.22 47.22 -1.45
N SER A 189 -4.02 46.18 -1.24
CA SER A 189 -4.80 45.55 -2.31
C SER A 189 -5.87 46.51 -2.83
N LYS A 190 -6.58 47.19 -1.93
CA LYS A 190 -7.66 48.13 -2.30
C LYS A 190 -7.12 49.37 -3.00
N THR A 191 -6.01 49.95 -2.54
CA THR A 191 -5.38 51.10 -3.22
C THR A 191 -4.97 50.74 -4.64
N HIS A 192 -4.40 49.55 -4.85
CA HIS A 192 -4.05 49.08 -6.18
C HIS A 192 -5.28 48.91 -7.09
N GLN A 193 -6.39 48.39 -6.57
CA GLN A 193 -7.65 48.28 -7.32
C GLN A 193 -8.18 49.66 -7.74
N VAL A 194 -8.13 50.65 -6.85
CA VAL A 194 -8.58 52.02 -7.14
C VAL A 194 -7.71 52.67 -8.21
N ILE A 195 -6.38 52.59 -8.10
CA ILE A 195 -5.45 53.16 -9.10
C ILE A 195 -5.69 52.52 -10.47
N LYS A 196 -5.85 51.19 -10.53
CA LYS A 196 -6.11 50.49 -11.80
C LYS A 196 -7.48 50.85 -12.39
N GLY A 197 -8.51 50.99 -11.56
CA GLY A 197 -9.85 51.38 -12.00
C GLY A 197 -9.93 52.83 -12.48
N GLY A 198 -9.19 53.75 -11.86
CA GLY A 198 -9.11 55.15 -12.27
C GLY A 198 -8.36 55.39 -13.59
N ALA A 199 -7.50 54.44 -14.00
CA ALA A 199 -6.81 54.46 -15.30
C ALA A 199 -7.66 53.90 -16.46
N SER A 200 -8.91 53.49 -16.17
CA SER A 200 -9.84 52.91 -17.15
C SER A 200 -10.90 53.91 -17.64
N CYS A 201 -10.79 55.18 -17.25
CA CYS A 201 -11.67 56.28 -17.63
C CYS A 201 -10.92 57.31 -18.48
#